data_AF-A0A209CSL7-F1
#
_entry.id   AF-A0A209CSL7-F1
#
_cell.length_a   1.000
_cell.length_b   1.000
_cell.length_c   1.000
_cell.angle_alpha   90.00
_cell.angle_beta   90.00
_cell.angle_gamma   90.00
#
_symmetry.space_group_name_H-M   'P 1'
#
loop_
_entity.id
_entity.type
_entity.pdbx_description
1 polymer ?
#
loop_
_entity_poly.entity_id
_entity_poly.type
_entity_poly.pdbx_seq_one_letter_code
_entity_poly.pdbx_strand_id
1 'polypeptide(L)'
;MARRPLSVALALVAGAAALVIPTGFGAAGTAQAAAPGDKDVTAVMFEWKFASIAKACTDTLGPAGYGYVQVSPPQEHIQGGQWWTSYQPVSYRIAGRLGDRVAFSAMVNTCHSAGVKVIADSVINHMSAGSGTGTGGSAYTKYDYPGLYSGADMDDCRTQIGNNYNDRGNVQNCELVGLADLDTGEDYVRGKIAGYLNDLLSLGVDGFRIDAAKHMPAGDLANIKSRLTNPNVYWKHEAIYGAGEAVSPSEYLGSGDVQEFRYGRSLKQVFLNENLAHLKNFGEGWGFMESGKSAVFVDNHDTERGGDTLNYKNGSAYTLASVFMLAYPYGSPDVHSGYEFSDHDAGPPNGGQVNACYSDGWKCQHAWREISSMVGFRNTARGQGVTDWWDNGGDQIAFGRGNKAYVAINHEGSALTRTFQTSLPAGDYCDVQSGKGVTVNGSGQFTATVPAGTAVALHTGARTCGGGGTNPDPDPGNGTSGASFGVNATTQLGQNIHVTGDQAALGNWNPAAAPKLDPAAYPVWKLDVNLPAGTTFAYKYVRKDAAGNVTWESGANRTATVPASGKVTLTADVWRS
;
A
#
# COMPACT_ATOMS: atom_id res chain seq x y z
N MET A 1 -67.21 -23.96 -41.55
CA MET A 1 -67.04 -24.15 -43.01
C MET A 1 -65.56 -24.00 -43.33
N ALA A 2 -65.00 -25.02 -43.97
CA ALA A 2 -63.59 -25.08 -44.38
C ALA A 2 -63.24 -24.01 -45.43
N ARG A 3 -61.97 -23.60 -45.47
CA ARG A 3 -61.15 -23.47 -46.70
C ARG A 3 -59.71 -23.04 -46.38
N ARG A 4 -58.78 -23.99 -46.51
CA ARG A 4 -57.46 -23.81 -47.16
C ARG A 4 -57.66 -24.12 -48.67
N PRO A 5 -56.66 -24.06 -49.59
CA PRO A 5 -55.34 -23.40 -49.66
C PRO A 5 -55.09 -22.67 -51.02
N LEU A 6 -53.89 -22.12 -51.27
CA LEU A 6 -52.94 -22.54 -52.33
C LEU A 6 -51.96 -21.45 -52.76
N SER A 7 -50.71 -21.91 -52.87
CA SER A 7 -49.49 -21.23 -53.29
C SER A 7 -49.30 -21.25 -54.82
N VAL A 8 -48.64 -20.22 -55.36
CA VAL A 8 -47.90 -20.14 -56.64
C VAL A 8 -46.96 -18.92 -56.51
N ALA A 9 -45.75 -18.77 -57.05
CA ALA A 9 -44.64 -19.62 -57.48
C ALA A 9 -43.39 -18.70 -57.68
N LEU A 10 -42.20 -19.28 -57.53
CA LEU A 10 -40.84 -18.83 -57.90
C LEU A 10 -40.67 -17.71 -58.95
N ALA A 11 -39.71 -16.79 -58.68
CA ALA A 11 -38.56 -16.54 -59.57
C ALA A 11 -37.43 -15.77 -58.84
N LEU A 12 -36.25 -16.41 -58.76
CA LEU A 12 -34.96 -15.80 -58.43
C LEU A 12 -34.42 -15.02 -59.63
N VAL A 13 -33.93 -13.79 -59.45
CA VAL A 13 -32.71 -13.28 -60.10
C VAL A 13 -31.99 -12.32 -59.15
N ALA A 14 -30.69 -12.56 -59.00
CA ALA A 14 -29.70 -11.85 -58.20
C ALA A 14 -29.37 -10.44 -58.72
N GLY A 15 -28.79 -9.59 -57.85
CA GLY A 15 -28.05 -8.41 -58.30
C GLY A 15 -28.01 -7.30 -57.26
N ALA A 16 -26.87 -7.17 -56.58
CA ALA A 16 -26.62 -6.25 -55.49
C ALA A 16 -26.78 -4.75 -55.85
N ALA A 17 -27.37 -3.99 -54.92
CA ALA A 17 -27.12 -2.56 -54.77
C ALA A 17 -27.02 -2.26 -53.27
N ALA A 18 -25.83 -1.80 -52.87
CA ALA A 18 -25.40 -1.58 -51.50
C ALA A 18 -26.29 -0.57 -50.77
N LEU A 19 -26.87 -0.99 -49.65
CA LEU A 19 -27.35 -0.05 -48.63
C LEU A 19 -26.13 0.45 -47.85
N VAL A 20 -25.82 1.73 -48.02
CA VAL A 20 -24.89 2.47 -47.17
C VAL A 20 -25.55 2.62 -45.80
N ILE A 21 -25.13 1.78 -44.85
CA ILE A 21 -25.40 1.98 -43.42
C ILE A 21 -24.33 2.96 -42.93
N PRO A 22 -24.69 4.08 -42.27
CA PRO A 22 -23.70 4.96 -41.69
C PRO A 22 -23.02 4.22 -40.53
N THR A 23 -21.81 3.72 -40.78
CA THR A 23 -20.88 3.23 -39.76
C THR A 23 -20.36 4.44 -38.98
N GLY A 24 -21.10 4.81 -37.94
CA GLY A 24 -20.77 5.89 -37.02
C GLY A 24 -20.79 5.44 -35.56
N PHE A 25 -20.45 4.18 -35.28
CA PHE A 25 -20.03 3.78 -33.94
C PHE A 25 -18.51 3.79 -33.95
N GLY A 26 -17.94 4.91 -33.48
CA GLY A 26 -16.54 4.92 -33.10
C GLY A 26 -16.32 3.77 -32.14
N ALA A 27 -15.33 2.93 -32.43
CA ALA A 27 -14.86 1.93 -31.49
C ALA A 27 -14.57 2.67 -30.18
N ALA A 28 -15.42 2.46 -29.16
CA ALA A 28 -15.05 2.77 -27.80
C ALA A 28 -13.76 1.99 -27.58
N GLY A 29 -12.65 2.71 -27.40
CA GLY A 29 -11.37 2.10 -27.10
C GLY A 29 -11.59 1.11 -25.96
N THR A 30 -11.01 -0.07 -26.06
CA THR A 30 -10.89 -0.99 -24.93
C THR A 30 -10.39 -0.18 -23.75
N ALA A 31 -11.21 -0.03 -22.70
CA ALA A 31 -10.80 0.63 -21.48
C ALA A 31 -9.59 -0.14 -20.94
N GLN A 32 -8.43 0.49 -21.02
CA GLN A 32 -7.21 -0.02 -20.42
C GLN A 32 -7.22 0.50 -18.98
N ALA A 33 -7.34 -0.34 -17.96
CA ALA A 33 -7.19 0.13 -16.60
C ALA A 33 -6.26 -0.78 -15.76
N ALA A 34 -5.06 -0.25 -15.62
CA ALA A 34 -4.31 -0.16 -14.39
C ALA A 34 -3.99 1.34 -14.26
N ALA A 35 -3.52 1.83 -13.10
CA ALA A 35 -3.10 3.23 -12.98
C ALA A 35 -2.23 3.65 -14.20
N PRO A 36 -2.55 4.74 -14.91
CA PRO A 36 -2.07 4.97 -16.28
C PRO A 36 -0.54 5.05 -16.40
N GLY A 37 0.08 4.07 -17.05
CA GLY A 37 1.53 4.03 -17.27
C GLY A 37 2.08 2.61 -17.20
N ASP A 38 3.41 2.50 -17.19
CA ASP A 38 4.11 1.22 -17.15
C ASP A 38 4.30 0.67 -15.73
N LYS A 39 4.04 1.49 -14.70
CA LYS A 39 4.19 1.19 -13.28
C LYS A 39 2.86 1.45 -12.57
N ASP A 40 2.30 0.44 -11.92
CA ASP A 40 0.94 0.50 -11.34
C ASP A 40 0.91 0.39 -9.81
N VAL A 41 2.07 0.35 -9.15
CA VAL A 41 2.15 0.34 -7.69
C VAL A 41 2.06 1.77 -7.14
N THR A 42 1.15 1.97 -6.20
CA THR A 42 0.98 3.22 -5.46
C THR A 42 1.51 3.07 -4.03
N ALA A 43 2.38 3.98 -3.58
CA ALA A 43 2.68 4.13 -2.15
C ALA A 43 1.65 5.08 -1.52
N VAL A 44 0.84 4.59 -0.57
CA VAL A 44 -0.15 5.41 0.14
C VAL A 44 0.49 5.99 1.41
N MET A 45 0.93 7.24 1.32
CA MET A 45 1.69 7.94 2.36
C MET A 45 0.74 8.65 3.32
N PHE A 46 0.16 7.86 4.23
CA PHE A 46 -0.94 8.29 5.09
C PHE A 46 -0.49 9.26 6.19
N GLU A 47 -1.04 10.48 6.17
CA GLU A 47 -0.77 11.59 7.10
C GLU A 47 0.70 12.10 7.09
N TRP A 48 1.45 11.83 6.02
CA TRP A 48 2.80 12.37 5.86
C TRP A 48 2.75 13.83 5.42
N LYS A 49 3.61 14.69 6.01
CA LYS A 49 3.83 16.05 5.50
C LYS A 49 4.34 16.02 4.06
N PHE A 50 3.92 16.98 3.25
CA PHE A 50 4.31 17.04 1.83
C PHE A 50 5.83 17.07 1.63
N ALA A 51 6.57 17.77 2.49
CA ALA A 51 8.04 17.80 2.43
C ALA A 51 8.68 16.41 2.69
N SER A 52 8.12 15.62 3.62
CA SER A 52 8.58 14.25 3.89
C SER A 52 8.26 13.31 2.72
N ILE A 53 7.12 13.49 2.08
CA ILE A 53 6.76 12.75 0.86
C ILE A 53 7.71 13.09 -0.29
N ALA A 54 8.02 14.38 -0.49
CA ALA A 54 8.97 14.82 -1.52
C ALA A 54 10.34 14.13 -1.37
N LYS A 55 10.84 14.05 -0.13
CA LYS A 55 12.08 13.32 0.20
C LYS A 55 11.95 11.81 -0.06
N ALA A 56 10.83 11.19 0.33
CA ALA A 56 10.61 9.78 0.06
C ALA A 56 10.56 9.48 -1.46
N CYS A 57 9.98 10.39 -2.25
CA CYS A 57 9.94 10.25 -3.70
C CYS A 57 11.34 10.11 -4.32
N THR A 58 12.31 10.93 -3.88
CA THR A 58 13.68 10.87 -4.39
C THR A 58 14.48 9.70 -3.83
N ASP A 59 14.30 9.42 -2.54
CA ASP A 59 15.19 8.51 -1.82
C ASP A 59 14.74 7.06 -1.94
N THR A 60 13.43 6.81 -1.95
CA THR A 60 12.86 5.46 -1.88
C THR A 60 11.96 5.13 -3.05
N LEU A 61 10.93 5.95 -3.31
CA LEU A 61 9.83 5.56 -4.20
C LEU A 61 10.26 5.51 -5.67
N GLY A 62 10.93 6.56 -6.16
CA GLY A 62 11.46 6.63 -7.52
C GLY A 62 12.46 5.49 -7.79
N PRO A 63 13.52 5.35 -6.97
CA PRO A 63 14.51 4.27 -7.10
C PRO A 63 13.92 2.85 -7.05
N ALA A 64 12.96 2.58 -6.16
CA ALA A 64 12.28 1.28 -6.09
C ALA A 64 11.33 1.03 -7.27
N GLY A 65 10.94 2.09 -7.99
CA GLY A 65 10.11 2.01 -9.18
C GLY A 65 8.61 2.09 -8.90
N TYR A 66 8.19 2.75 -7.82
CA TYR A 66 6.78 3.09 -7.62
C TYR A 66 6.29 3.95 -8.79
N GLY A 67 5.06 3.70 -9.24
CA GLY A 67 4.44 4.51 -10.28
C GLY A 67 3.80 5.77 -9.70
N TYR A 68 3.26 5.64 -8.48
CA TYR A 68 2.45 6.66 -7.84
C TYR A 68 2.77 6.80 -6.36
N VAL A 69 2.55 7.99 -5.84
CA VAL A 69 2.37 8.27 -4.42
C VAL A 69 0.97 8.84 -4.21
N GLN A 70 0.21 8.27 -3.27
CA GLN A 70 -1.04 8.85 -2.80
C GLN A 70 -0.78 9.62 -1.52
N VAL A 71 -1.26 10.86 -1.46
CA VAL A 71 -1.18 11.74 -0.28
C VAL A 71 -2.53 11.84 0.39
N SER A 72 -2.54 11.98 1.72
CA SER A 72 -3.75 12.31 2.50
C SER A 72 -4.36 13.65 2.07
N PRO A 73 -5.63 13.92 2.42
CA PRO A 73 -6.36 15.06 1.87
C PRO A 73 -5.64 16.40 2.10
N PRO A 74 -5.35 17.19 1.04
CA PRO A 74 -4.55 18.41 1.17
C PRO A 74 -5.36 19.63 1.63
N GLN A 75 -6.69 19.56 1.54
CA GLN A 75 -7.56 20.68 1.85
C GLN A 75 -7.59 21.01 3.35
N GLU A 76 -7.98 22.25 3.63
CA GLU A 76 -8.17 22.76 4.97
C GLU A 76 -9.26 21.98 5.69
N HIS A 77 -8.95 21.60 6.94
CA HIS A 77 -9.82 20.78 7.73
C HIS A 77 -9.96 21.34 9.15
N ILE A 78 -10.81 20.71 9.97
CA ILE A 78 -10.99 21.09 11.37
C ILE A 78 -9.70 20.93 12.18
N GLN A 79 -9.58 21.66 13.29
CA GLN A 79 -8.46 21.47 14.22
C GLN A 79 -8.61 20.14 14.99
N GLY A 80 -7.49 19.51 15.33
CA GLY A 80 -7.47 18.34 16.22
C GLY A 80 -6.22 17.49 16.03
N GLY A 81 -5.98 16.52 16.92
CA GLY A 81 -4.82 15.63 16.81
C GLY A 81 -5.09 14.42 15.92
N GLN A 82 -6.32 13.92 15.96
CA GLN A 82 -6.76 12.65 15.38
C GLN A 82 -6.64 12.65 13.85
N TRP A 83 -6.35 11.47 13.28
CA TRP A 83 -6.16 11.34 11.83
C TRP A 83 -7.42 11.71 11.04
N TRP A 84 -8.60 11.32 11.55
CA TRP A 84 -9.88 11.54 10.86
C TRP A 84 -10.24 13.03 10.73
N THR A 85 -9.56 13.91 11.47
CA THR A 85 -9.78 15.35 11.32
C THR A 85 -9.34 15.85 9.95
N SER A 86 -8.34 15.23 9.30
CA SER A 86 -7.94 15.53 7.91
C SER A 86 -9.06 15.25 6.90
N TYR A 87 -10.03 14.41 7.29
CA TYR A 87 -11.18 14.03 6.48
C TYR A 87 -12.43 14.87 6.79
N GLN A 88 -12.32 15.94 7.59
CA GLN A 88 -13.42 16.88 7.84
C GLN A 88 -13.10 18.26 7.26
N PRO A 89 -13.31 18.47 5.95
CA PRO A 89 -12.95 19.70 5.28
C PRO A 89 -13.82 20.87 5.75
N VAL A 90 -13.21 22.06 5.82
CA VAL A 90 -13.92 23.31 6.11
C VAL A 90 -13.80 24.32 4.98
N SER A 91 -12.82 24.14 4.10
CA SER A 91 -12.65 24.88 2.85
C SER A 91 -11.82 24.03 1.88
N TYR A 92 -11.80 24.41 0.61
CA TYR A 92 -10.94 23.78 -0.40
C TYR A 92 -9.56 24.44 -0.53
N ARG A 93 -9.15 25.27 0.42
CA ARG A 93 -7.78 25.83 0.46
C ARG A 93 -6.80 24.72 0.82
N ILE A 94 -5.67 24.63 0.14
CA ILE A 94 -4.57 23.71 0.54
C ILE A 94 -3.85 24.32 1.75
N ALA A 95 -4.33 23.96 2.93
CA ALA A 95 -3.89 24.50 4.21
C ALA A 95 -4.16 23.51 5.37
N GLY A 96 -4.06 22.21 5.10
CA GLY A 96 -4.13 21.16 6.12
C GLY A 96 -2.89 21.11 7.01
N ARG A 97 -2.92 20.22 8.01
CA ARG A 97 -1.77 19.94 8.91
C ARG A 97 -0.48 19.54 8.17
N LEU A 98 -0.63 19.01 6.95
CA LEU A 98 0.44 18.38 6.17
C LEU A 98 1.31 19.38 5.39
N GLY A 99 0.85 20.62 5.26
CA GLY A 99 1.55 21.68 4.58
C GLY A 99 0.60 22.63 3.85
N ASP A 100 1.15 23.74 3.38
CA ASP A 100 0.44 24.71 2.56
C ASP A 100 0.53 24.37 1.07
N ARG A 101 -0.13 25.19 0.25
CA ARG A 101 -0.09 25.11 -1.22
C ARG A 101 1.32 25.10 -1.80
N VAL A 102 2.26 25.85 -1.21
CA VAL A 102 3.64 25.94 -1.72
C VAL A 102 4.36 24.61 -1.47
N ALA A 103 4.24 24.07 -0.26
CA ALA A 103 4.79 22.75 0.09
C ALA A 103 4.17 21.63 -0.76
N PHE A 104 2.85 21.69 -1.00
CA PHE A 104 2.16 20.72 -1.86
C PHE A 104 2.69 20.75 -3.30
N SER A 105 2.76 21.93 -3.92
CA SER A 105 3.28 22.07 -5.28
C SER A 105 4.75 21.66 -5.39
N ALA A 106 5.58 22.00 -4.40
CA ALA A 106 6.97 21.55 -4.35
C ALA A 106 7.09 20.03 -4.26
N MET A 107 6.23 19.37 -3.48
CA MET A 107 6.17 17.92 -3.39
C MET A 107 5.80 17.28 -4.72
N VAL A 108 4.76 17.80 -5.40
CA VAL A 108 4.35 17.29 -6.71
C VAL A 108 5.51 17.36 -7.71
N ASN A 109 6.14 18.53 -7.85
CA ASN A 109 7.28 18.72 -8.75
C ASN A 109 8.47 17.80 -8.42
N THR A 110 8.74 17.58 -7.13
CA THR A 110 9.83 16.71 -6.68
C THR A 110 9.54 15.25 -7.01
N CYS A 111 8.30 14.78 -6.76
CA CYS A 111 7.90 13.43 -7.08
C CYS A 111 7.92 13.17 -8.60
N HIS A 112 7.43 14.11 -9.41
CA HIS A 112 7.53 14.03 -10.86
C HIS A 112 8.98 13.96 -11.35
N SER A 113 9.88 14.75 -10.76
CA SER A 113 11.31 14.69 -11.09
C SER A 113 11.95 13.35 -10.73
N ALA A 114 11.42 12.65 -9.73
CA ALA A 114 11.81 11.29 -9.36
C ALA A 114 11.09 10.20 -10.18
N GLY A 115 10.24 10.57 -11.14
CA GLY A 115 9.46 9.64 -11.96
C GLY A 115 8.26 9.01 -11.25
N VAL A 116 7.76 9.64 -10.19
CA VAL A 116 6.62 9.20 -9.38
C VAL A 116 5.46 10.19 -9.57
N LYS A 117 4.31 9.69 -10.02
CA LYS A 117 3.08 10.47 -10.18
C LYS A 117 2.37 10.68 -8.84
N VAL A 118 1.53 11.70 -8.72
CA VAL A 118 0.84 12.05 -7.47
C VAL A 118 -0.67 11.84 -7.58
N ILE A 119 -1.22 11.07 -6.64
CA ILE A 119 -2.66 10.92 -6.42
C ILE A 119 -3.03 11.70 -5.16
N ALA A 120 -4.02 12.59 -5.25
CA ALA A 120 -4.55 13.29 -4.09
C ALA A 120 -5.79 12.57 -3.55
N ASP A 121 -5.78 12.21 -2.26
CA ASP A 121 -7.02 11.83 -1.57
C ASP A 121 -7.95 13.06 -1.49
N SER A 122 -9.21 12.87 -1.86
CA SER A 122 -10.15 13.98 -2.11
C SER A 122 -11.49 13.70 -1.44
N VAL A 123 -11.77 14.48 -0.40
CA VAL A 123 -13.04 14.45 0.34
C VAL A 123 -14.01 15.42 -0.31
N ILE A 124 -14.96 14.88 -1.05
CA ILE A 124 -15.93 15.65 -1.84
C ILE A 124 -17.38 15.27 -1.56
N ASN A 125 -17.62 14.29 -0.68
CA ASN A 125 -18.96 13.89 -0.23
C ASN A 125 -19.57 14.89 0.75
N HIS A 126 -18.76 15.37 1.70
CA HIS A 126 -19.25 16.10 2.85
C HIS A 126 -18.28 17.22 3.26
N MET A 127 -18.78 18.07 4.14
CA MET A 127 -18.01 19.04 4.91
C MET A 127 -18.02 18.68 6.40
N SER A 128 -17.24 19.40 7.22
CA SER A 128 -17.03 19.06 8.63
C SER A 128 -18.28 19.12 9.51
N ALA A 129 -18.32 18.33 10.58
CA ALA A 129 -19.28 18.55 11.67
C ALA A 129 -18.85 19.71 12.59
N GLY A 130 -19.77 20.17 13.45
CA GLY A 130 -19.47 21.15 14.50
C GLY A 130 -19.23 22.58 14.00
N SER A 131 -18.46 23.37 14.74
CA SER A 131 -18.15 24.76 14.40
C SER A 131 -16.78 25.16 14.91
N GLY A 132 -16.10 26.09 14.24
CA GLY A 132 -14.82 26.58 14.69
C GLY A 132 -14.04 27.33 13.62
N THR A 133 -12.72 27.19 13.67
CA THR A 133 -11.79 27.75 12.70
C THR A 133 -10.87 26.65 12.21
N GLY A 134 -10.78 26.47 10.89
CA GLY A 134 -9.93 25.45 10.27
C GLY A 134 -8.44 25.69 10.45
N THR A 135 -7.66 24.70 10.02
CA THR A 135 -6.18 24.75 10.02
C THR A 135 -5.60 25.90 9.21
N GLY A 136 -6.34 26.41 8.22
CA GLY A 136 -5.98 27.53 7.35
C GLY A 136 -6.64 28.86 7.71
N GLY A 137 -7.36 28.93 8.83
CA GLY A 137 -8.00 30.14 9.36
C GLY A 137 -9.42 30.40 8.88
N SER A 138 -10.04 29.49 8.11
CA SER A 138 -11.43 29.65 7.65
C SER A 138 -12.39 29.36 8.80
N ALA A 139 -13.29 30.30 9.10
CA ALA A 139 -14.38 30.06 10.05
C ALA A 139 -15.42 29.13 9.43
N TYR A 140 -16.07 28.30 10.24
CA TYR A 140 -17.14 27.41 9.79
C TYR A 140 -18.13 27.11 10.91
N THR A 141 -19.37 26.81 10.52
CA THR A 141 -20.32 26.06 11.33
C THR A 141 -20.91 24.94 10.48
N LYS A 142 -21.46 23.90 11.09
CA LYS A 142 -22.08 22.80 10.35
C LYS A 142 -23.18 23.38 9.47
N TYR A 143 -23.10 23.11 8.17
CA TYR A 143 -23.94 23.68 7.10
C TYR A 143 -23.68 25.16 6.72
N ASP A 144 -22.65 25.82 7.25
CA ASP A 144 -22.26 27.17 6.80
C ASP A 144 -20.73 27.29 6.72
N TYR A 145 -20.23 27.37 5.49
CA TYR A 145 -18.82 27.44 5.12
C TYR A 145 -18.62 28.71 4.28
N PRO A 146 -18.42 29.88 4.93
CA PRO A 146 -18.45 31.19 4.29
C PRO A 146 -17.62 31.28 3.00
N GLY A 147 -18.27 31.68 1.91
CA GLY A 147 -17.66 31.83 0.59
C GLY A 147 -17.56 30.53 -0.23
N LEU A 148 -17.95 29.39 0.34
CA LEU A 148 -17.95 28.09 -0.34
C LEU A 148 -19.36 27.50 -0.41
N TYR A 149 -19.93 27.11 0.74
CA TYR A 149 -21.23 26.43 0.84
C TYR A 149 -22.05 26.95 2.01
N SER A 150 -23.36 26.77 1.90
CA SER A 150 -24.39 27.12 2.87
C SER A 150 -25.34 25.92 3.05
N GLY A 151 -26.33 26.05 3.92
CA GLY A 151 -27.26 24.95 4.19
C GLY A 151 -28.19 24.61 3.03
N ALA A 152 -28.24 25.43 1.99
CA ALA A 152 -28.96 25.13 0.75
C ALA A 152 -28.16 24.21 -0.19
N ASP A 153 -26.84 24.13 0.00
CA ASP A 153 -25.93 23.31 -0.81
C ASP A 153 -25.70 21.92 -0.19
N MET A 154 -26.48 21.57 0.84
CA MET A 154 -26.41 20.33 1.61
C MET A 154 -27.67 19.53 1.35
N ASP A 155 -27.57 18.20 1.39
CA ASP A 155 -28.74 17.34 1.28
C ASP A 155 -29.76 17.62 2.41
N ASP A 156 -31.04 17.43 2.08
CA ASP A 156 -32.15 17.68 3.02
C ASP A 156 -32.15 16.71 4.21
N CYS A 157 -31.63 15.48 4.02
CA CYS A 157 -31.61 14.45 5.06
C CYS A 157 -30.44 14.65 6.05
N ARG A 158 -30.68 15.47 7.07
CA ARG A 158 -29.69 15.80 8.12
C ARG A 158 -29.58 14.78 9.25
N THR A 159 -29.93 13.52 8.98
CA THR A 159 -29.82 12.42 9.95
C THR A 159 -28.64 11.54 9.63
N GLN A 160 -28.02 10.94 10.64
CA GLN A 160 -26.95 9.98 10.41
C GLN A 160 -27.47 8.73 9.70
N ILE A 161 -26.73 8.22 8.71
CA ILE A 161 -27.04 6.97 7.97
C ILE A 161 -27.31 5.80 8.93
N GLY A 162 -26.58 5.75 10.06
CA GLY A 162 -26.64 4.67 11.03
C GLY A 162 -26.26 3.33 10.40
N ASN A 163 -27.03 2.27 10.70
CA ASN A 163 -26.81 0.93 10.18
C ASN A 163 -27.71 0.58 8.98
N ASN A 164 -28.45 1.54 8.43
CA ASN A 164 -29.40 1.27 7.34
C ASN A 164 -28.75 1.42 5.96
N TYR A 165 -27.96 0.43 5.57
CA TYR A 165 -27.32 0.38 4.25
C TYR A 165 -28.17 -0.28 3.15
N ASN A 166 -29.39 -0.72 3.49
CA ASN A 166 -30.33 -1.34 2.55
C ASN A 166 -31.24 -0.31 1.84
N ASP A 167 -31.14 0.96 2.21
CA ASP A 167 -31.85 2.06 1.58
C ASP A 167 -30.85 2.97 0.85
N ARG A 168 -30.98 3.04 -0.48
CA ARG A 168 -30.10 3.84 -1.33
C ARG A 168 -30.18 5.34 -1.00
N GLY A 169 -31.39 5.86 -0.79
CA GLY A 169 -31.56 7.28 -0.46
C GLY A 169 -30.91 7.62 0.86
N ASN A 170 -31.02 6.72 1.84
CA ASN A 170 -30.33 6.87 3.12
C ASN A 170 -28.79 6.84 2.96
N VAL A 171 -28.24 5.95 2.12
CA VAL A 171 -26.79 5.83 1.95
C VAL A 171 -26.17 7.03 1.21
N GLN A 172 -26.90 7.62 0.26
CA GLN A 172 -26.36 8.59 -0.70
C GLN A 172 -26.78 10.05 -0.47
N ASN A 173 -27.76 10.29 0.41
CA ASN A 173 -28.30 11.63 0.62
C ASN A 173 -28.40 11.99 2.12
N CYS A 174 -27.93 11.13 3.04
CA CYS A 174 -27.98 11.38 4.47
C CYS A 174 -26.56 11.37 5.07
N GLU A 175 -26.41 11.98 6.24
CA GLU A 175 -25.10 12.29 6.81
C GLU A 175 -24.28 11.04 7.19
N LEU A 176 -23.15 10.83 6.51
CA LEU A 176 -22.13 9.88 6.94
C LEU A 176 -21.54 10.34 8.29
N VAL A 177 -21.78 9.56 9.34
CA VAL A 177 -21.33 9.83 10.73
C VAL A 177 -21.60 11.25 11.25
N GLY A 178 -22.62 11.93 10.71
CA GLY A 178 -23.04 13.27 11.13
C GLY A 178 -22.23 14.41 10.51
N LEU A 179 -21.50 14.14 9.43
CA LEU A 179 -20.82 15.13 8.60
C LEU A 179 -21.83 15.82 7.68
N ALA A 180 -21.61 17.10 7.36
CA ALA A 180 -22.55 17.87 6.56
C ALA A 180 -22.51 17.38 5.10
N ASP A 181 -23.53 16.63 4.69
CA ASP A 181 -23.60 15.95 3.40
C ASP A 181 -23.89 16.94 2.27
N LEU A 182 -23.03 16.98 1.24
CA LEU A 182 -23.17 17.90 0.13
C LEU A 182 -24.22 17.36 -0.86
N ASP A 183 -25.14 18.21 -1.31
CA ASP A 183 -26.06 17.83 -2.39
C ASP A 183 -25.28 17.82 -3.71
N THR A 184 -24.64 16.69 -3.99
CA THR A 184 -23.88 16.49 -5.23
C THR A 184 -24.77 16.44 -6.47
N GLY A 185 -26.09 16.51 -6.31
CA GLY A 185 -27.10 16.70 -7.35
C GLY A 185 -27.06 18.10 -7.96
N GLU A 186 -26.70 19.11 -7.17
CA GLU A 186 -26.76 20.52 -7.55
C GLU A 186 -25.63 20.95 -8.49
N ASP A 187 -25.96 21.81 -9.46
CA ASP A 187 -24.98 22.32 -10.41
C ASP A 187 -23.89 23.17 -9.73
N TYR A 188 -24.27 23.96 -8.72
CA TYR A 188 -23.34 24.79 -7.96
C TYR A 188 -22.34 23.95 -7.17
N VAL A 189 -22.81 22.94 -6.43
CA VAL A 189 -21.98 22.00 -5.68
C VAL A 189 -21.00 21.27 -6.60
N ARG A 190 -21.50 20.65 -7.69
CA ARG A 190 -20.64 19.99 -8.69
C ARG A 190 -19.60 20.94 -9.29
N GLY A 191 -20.00 22.19 -9.55
CA GLY A 191 -19.11 23.24 -10.05
C GLY A 191 -17.99 23.59 -9.07
N LYS A 192 -18.29 23.71 -7.78
CA LYS A 192 -17.30 23.99 -6.72
C LYS A 192 -16.34 22.82 -6.51
N ILE A 193 -16.86 21.58 -6.48
CA ILE A 193 -16.03 20.37 -6.39
C ILE A 193 -15.10 20.28 -7.61
N ALA A 194 -15.62 20.43 -8.82
CA ALA A 194 -14.80 20.41 -10.04
C ALA A 194 -13.75 21.53 -10.04
N GLY A 195 -14.09 22.72 -9.53
CA GLY A 195 -13.14 23.81 -9.33
C GLY A 195 -11.99 23.44 -8.39
N TYR A 196 -12.28 22.80 -7.27
CA TYR A 196 -11.26 22.30 -6.34
C TYR A 196 -10.35 21.25 -6.98
N LEU A 197 -10.93 20.24 -7.63
CA LEU A 197 -10.15 19.20 -8.30
C LEU A 197 -9.31 19.78 -9.44
N ASN A 198 -9.84 20.74 -10.21
CA ASN A 198 -9.08 21.46 -11.24
C ASN A 198 -7.94 22.30 -10.68
N ASP A 199 -8.11 22.86 -9.48
CA ASP A 199 -7.04 23.56 -8.77
C ASP A 199 -5.88 22.60 -8.43
N LEU A 200 -6.19 21.39 -7.93
CA LEU A 200 -5.19 20.35 -7.72
C LEU A 200 -4.53 19.87 -9.02
N LEU A 201 -5.29 19.71 -10.11
CA LEU A 201 -4.73 19.41 -11.44
C LEU A 201 -3.76 20.50 -11.91
N SER A 202 -4.08 21.77 -11.65
CA SER A 202 -3.20 22.90 -12.01
C SER A 202 -1.85 22.87 -11.29
N LEU A 203 -1.78 22.18 -10.14
CA LEU A 203 -0.55 21.98 -9.37
C LEU A 203 0.21 20.72 -9.78
N GLY A 204 -0.30 19.95 -10.75
CA GLY A 204 0.34 18.75 -11.31
C GLY A 204 -0.16 17.42 -10.74
N VAL A 205 -1.27 17.38 -10.02
CA VAL A 205 -1.86 16.10 -9.56
C VAL A 205 -2.24 15.23 -10.77
N ASP A 206 -1.88 13.95 -10.73
CA ASP A 206 -2.09 12.97 -11.81
C ASP A 206 -3.35 12.12 -11.63
N GLY A 207 -3.95 12.15 -10.44
CA GLY A 207 -5.10 11.33 -10.10
C GLY A 207 -5.73 11.67 -8.77
N PHE A 208 -6.92 11.12 -8.54
CA PHE A 208 -7.66 11.32 -7.30
C PHE A 208 -8.09 9.98 -6.71
N ARG A 209 -7.91 9.83 -5.40
CA ARG A 209 -8.67 8.85 -4.62
C ARG A 209 -9.90 9.56 -4.08
N ILE A 210 -11.09 9.13 -4.48
CA ILE A 210 -12.35 9.73 -4.07
C ILE A 210 -12.82 9.04 -2.80
N ASP A 211 -12.72 9.79 -1.69
CA ASP A 211 -13.19 9.38 -0.37
C ASP A 211 -14.71 9.19 -0.36
N ALA A 212 -15.18 8.21 0.42
CA ALA A 212 -16.60 7.96 0.65
C ALA A 212 -17.44 7.90 -0.65
N ALA A 213 -16.88 7.43 -1.77
CA ALA A 213 -17.54 7.46 -3.08
C ALA A 213 -18.89 6.76 -3.07
N LYS A 214 -19.06 5.72 -2.25
CA LYS A 214 -20.32 5.00 -2.05
C LYS A 214 -21.49 5.91 -1.65
N HIS A 215 -21.18 7.00 -0.96
CA HIS A 215 -22.13 7.95 -0.39
C HIS A 215 -22.52 9.08 -1.35
N MET A 216 -22.03 9.05 -2.60
CA MET A 216 -22.47 9.94 -3.68
C MET A 216 -23.05 9.12 -4.82
N PRO A 217 -24.11 9.57 -5.51
CA PRO A 217 -24.58 8.89 -6.72
C PRO A 217 -23.48 8.78 -7.79
N ALA A 218 -23.32 7.60 -8.40
CA ALA A 218 -22.29 7.38 -9.42
C ALA A 218 -22.43 8.33 -10.63
N GLY A 219 -23.67 8.71 -10.99
CA GLY A 219 -23.94 9.70 -12.03
C GLY A 219 -23.39 11.10 -11.71
N ASP A 220 -23.36 11.45 -10.43
CA ASP A 220 -22.97 12.77 -9.93
C ASP A 220 -21.44 12.88 -9.95
N LEU A 221 -20.77 11.81 -9.52
CA LEU A 221 -19.33 11.64 -9.69
C LEU A 221 -18.90 11.69 -11.16
N ALA A 222 -19.64 11.01 -12.05
CA ALA A 222 -19.38 11.09 -13.49
C ALA A 222 -19.57 12.52 -14.04
N ASN A 223 -20.58 13.25 -13.54
CA ASN A 223 -20.81 14.64 -13.90
C ASN A 223 -19.65 15.54 -13.45
N ILE A 224 -19.23 15.44 -12.18
CA ILE A 224 -18.08 16.17 -11.63
C ILE A 224 -16.82 15.88 -12.46
N LYS A 225 -16.54 14.60 -12.74
CA LYS A 225 -15.37 14.19 -13.54
C LYS A 225 -15.39 14.80 -14.94
N SER A 226 -16.57 14.90 -15.58
CA SER A 226 -16.71 15.50 -16.91
C SER A 226 -16.40 17.01 -16.95
N ARG A 227 -16.45 17.70 -15.80
CA ARG A 227 -16.13 19.13 -15.66
C ARG A 227 -14.65 19.41 -15.41
N LEU A 228 -13.82 18.38 -15.28
CA LEU A 228 -12.39 18.56 -15.07
C LEU A 228 -11.71 19.06 -16.34
N THR A 229 -10.62 19.80 -16.18
CA THR A 229 -9.72 20.21 -17.28
C THR A 229 -9.10 19.01 -17.97
N ASN A 230 -8.93 17.90 -17.24
CA ASN A 230 -8.63 16.58 -17.76
C ASN A 230 -9.66 15.55 -17.29
N PRO A 231 -10.74 15.31 -18.05
CA PRO A 231 -11.75 14.31 -17.72
C PRO A 231 -11.24 12.86 -17.74
N ASN A 232 -10.08 12.61 -18.36
CA ASN A 232 -9.44 11.31 -18.42
C ASN A 232 -8.48 11.06 -17.25
N VAL A 233 -8.39 11.99 -16.30
CA VAL A 233 -7.52 11.83 -15.14
C VAL A 233 -7.91 10.58 -14.34
N TYR A 234 -6.91 9.90 -13.79
CA TYR A 234 -7.09 8.66 -13.05
C TYR A 234 -7.92 8.91 -11.79
N TRP A 235 -9.00 8.14 -11.62
CA TRP A 235 -9.83 8.16 -10.42
C TRP A 235 -9.84 6.76 -9.81
N LYS A 236 -9.69 6.71 -8.50
CA LYS A 236 -9.84 5.49 -7.69
C LYS A 236 -10.88 5.77 -6.61
N HIS A 237 -11.96 5.00 -6.60
CA HIS A 237 -13.07 5.20 -5.69
C HIS A 237 -12.96 4.33 -4.45
N GLU A 238 -13.19 4.93 -3.30
CA GLU A 238 -13.56 4.19 -2.11
C GLU A 238 -15.06 3.90 -2.14
N ALA A 239 -15.43 2.72 -2.64
CA ALA A 239 -16.79 2.21 -2.49
C ALA A 239 -16.72 0.83 -1.85
N ILE A 240 -17.16 0.72 -0.60
CA ILE A 240 -17.02 -0.52 0.17
C ILE A 240 -18.15 -1.48 -0.19
N TYR A 241 -17.80 -2.73 -0.51
CA TYR A 241 -18.77 -3.80 -0.67
C TYR A 241 -19.40 -4.17 0.68
N GLY A 242 -20.73 -4.22 0.71
CA GLY A 242 -21.49 -4.84 1.81
C GLY A 242 -22.56 -5.76 1.25
N ALA A 243 -22.69 -6.95 1.84
CA ALA A 243 -23.61 -7.97 1.34
C ALA A 243 -25.07 -7.53 1.58
N GLY A 244 -25.86 -7.48 0.51
CA GLY A 244 -27.27 -7.09 0.57
C GLY A 244 -27.51 -5.57 0.61
N GLU A 245 -26.45 -4.76 0.65
CA GLU A 245 -26.58 -3.30 0.68
C GLU A 245 -27.05 -2.73 -0.67
N ALA A 246 -27.76 -1.60 -0.62
CA ALA A 246 -28.45 -1.03 -1.78
C ALA A 246 -27.52 -0.40 -2.83
N VAL A 247 -26.28 -0.08 -2.44
CA VAL A 247 -25.27 0.54 -3.29
C VAL A 247 -24.05 -0.39 -3.37
N SER A 248 -23.68 -0.76 -4.60
CA SER A 248 -22.58 -1.68 -4.89
C SER A 248 -21.36 -0.94 -5.46
N PRO A 249 -20.12 -1.35 -5.11
CA PRO A 249 -18.92 -0.78 -5.71
C PRO A 249 -18.86 -0.86 -7.23
N SER A 250 -19.47 -1.90 -7.81
CA SER A 250 -19.50 -2.08 -9.28
C SER A 250 -20.17 -0.94 -10.04
N GLU A 251 -21.02 -0.14 -9.38
CA GLU A 251 -21.68 1.04 -9.96
C GLU A 251 -20.68 2.15 -10.34
N TYR A 252 -19.51 2.19 -9.71
CA TYR A 252 -18.50 3.25 -9.87
C TYR A 252 -17.44 2.92 -10.93
N LEU A 253 -17.44 1.70 -11.48
CA LEU A 253 -16.49 1.23 -12.49
C LEU A 253 -16.58 1.97 -13.85
N GLY A 254 -17.58 2.84 -14.01
CA GLY A 254 -17.73 3.71 -15.17
C GLY A 254 -16.95 5.02 -15.08
N SER A 255 -16.61 5.48 -13.87
CA SER A 255 -15.91 6.74 -13.61
C SER A 255 -14.48 6.57 -13.10
N GLY A 256 -14.07 5.37 -12.69
CA GLY A 256 -12.72 5.08 -12.25
C GLY A 256 -12.56 3.64 -11.77
N ASP A 257 -11.36 3.33 -11.28
CA ASP A 257 -11.11 2.08 -10.58
C ASP A 257 -11.78 2.12 -9.20
N VAL A 258 -12.01 0.95 -8.59
CA VAL A 258 -12.61 0.86 -7.25
C VAL A 258 -11.71 0.05 -6.34
N GLN A 259 -11.57 0.49 -5.10
CA GLN A 259 -10.84 -0.26 -4.09
C GLN A 259 -11.59 -1.55 -3.71
N GLU A 260 -10.98 -2.71 -3.93
CA GLU A 260 -11.55 -4.02 -3.60
C GLU A 260 -11.22 -4.39 -2.14
N PHE A 261 -12.01 -3.88 -1.20
CA PHE A 261 -11.83 -4.12 0.23
C PHE A 261 -11.89 -5.61 0.63
N ARG A 262 -12.58 -6.45 -0.15
CA ARG A 262 -12.61 -7.90 0.11
C ARG A 262 -11.24 -8.54 -0.06
N TYR A 263 -10.37 -7.96 -0.90
CA TYR A 263 -9.01 -8.46 -1.13
C TYR A 263 -8.20 -8.55 0.17
N GLY A 264 -8.07 -7.44 0.91
CA GLY A 264 -7.31 -7.41 2.17
C GLY A 264 -7.95 -8.29 3.27
N ARG A 265 -9.28 -8.31 3.35
CA ARG A 265 -10.03 -9.15 4.32
C ARG A 265 -9.82 -10.63 4.05
N SER A 266 -9.86 -11.05 2.79
CA SER A 266 -9.58 -12.43 2.38
C SER A 266 -8.12 -12.82 2.56
N LEU A 267 -7.16 -11.90 2.31
CA LEU A 267 -5.75 -12.15 2.64
C LEU A 267 -5.57 -12.40 4.14
N LYS A 268 -6.19 -11.58 5.00
CA LYS A 268 -6.15 -11.81 6.44
C LYS A 268 -6.70 -13.19 6.81
N GLN A 269 -7.87 -13.55 6.26
CA GLN A 269 -8.48 -14.85 6.50
C GLN A 269 -7.53 -15.98 6.13
N VAL A 270 -6.96 -15.93 4.93
CA VAL A 270 -6.06 -16.98 4.43
C VAL A 270 -4.78 -17.08 5.26
N PHE A 271 -4.09 -15.95 5.50
CA PHE A 271 -2.81 -15.94 6.20
C PHE A 271 -2.90 -16.25 7.70
N LEU A 272 -4.06 -16.10 8.33
CA LEU A 272 -4.20 -16.33 9.77
C LEU A 272 -5.01 -17.58 10.12
N ASN A 273 -5.89 -18.05 9.23
CA ASN A 273 -6.87 -19.09 9.56
C ASN A 273 -7.05 -20.17 8.48
N GLU A 274 -6.40 -20.05 7.31
CA GLU A 274 -6.47 -21.06 6.26
C GLU A 274 -5.06 -21.37 5.70
N ASN A 275 -4.97 -21.76 4.42
CA ASN A 275 -3.74 -22.15 3.77
C ASN A 275 -3.50 -21.31 2.51
N LEU A 276 -2.24 -20.91 2.27
CA LEU A 276 -1.86 -20.18 1.06
C LEU A 276 -2.21 -20.92 -0.25
N ALA A 277 -2.29 -22.25 -0.23
CA ALA A 277 -2.71 -23.05 -1.39
C ALA A 277 -4.08 -22.65 -1.98
N HIS A 278 -4.97 -22.04 -1.19
CA HIS A 278 -6.27 -21.55 -1.65
C HIS A 278 -6.17 -20.36 -2.62
N LEU A 279 -5.03 -19.66 -2.67
CA LEU A 279 -4.85 -18.43 -3.43
C LEU A 279 -4.64 -18.63 -4.94
N LYS A 280 -4.69 -19.88 -5.45
CA LYS A 280 -4.40 -20.19 -6.85
C LYS A 280 -5.21 -19.38 -7.86
N ASN A 281 -6.49 -19.14 -7.56
CA ASN A 281 -7.43 -18.38 -8.39
C ASN A 281 -7.93 -17.09 -7.69
N PHE A 282 -7.14 -16.53 -6.77
CA PHE A 282 -7.48 -15.33 -6.00
C PHE A 282 -7.85 -14.15 -6.92
N GLY A 283 -8.83 -13.34 -6.54
CA GLY A 283 -9.34 -12.27 -7.41
C GLY A 283 -10.71 -12.58 -8.02
N GLU A 284 -10.86 -12.46 -9.33
CA GLU A 284 -12.13 -12.68 -10.05
C GLU A 284 -12.72 -14.08 -9.79
N GLY A 285 -11.86 -15.10 -9.62
CA GLY A 285 -12.30 -16.46 -9.27
C GLY A 285 -12.98 -16.58 -7.91
N TRP A 286 -12.84 -15.57 -7.06
CA TRP A 286 -13.48 -15.44 -5.74
C TRP A 286 -14.70 -14.49 -5.78
N GLY A 287 -15.12 -14.06 -6.98
CA GLY A 287 -16.23 -13.12 -7.16
C GLY A 287 -15.86 -11.67 -6.86
N PHE A 288 -14.56 -11.33 -6.90
CA PHE A 288 -14.12 -9.95 -6.84
C PHE A 288 -14.43 -9.21 -8.16
N MET A 289 -14.32 -7.88 -8.14
CA MET A 289 -14.51 -7.07 -9.34
C MET A 289 -13.49 -7.41 -10.44
N GLU A 290 -13.72 -6.87 -11.64
CA GLU A 290 -12.77 -7.01 -12.75
C GLU A 290 -11.38 -6.50 -12.31
N SER A 291 -10.35 -7.32 -12.53
CA SER A 291 -8.98 -7.05 -12.12
C SER A 291 -8.49 -5.72 -12.70
N GLY A 292 -8.77 -5.49 -13.98
CA GLY A 292 -8.41 -4.27 -14.69
C GLY A 292 -9.22 -3.03 -14.30
N LYS A 293 -10.00 -3.06 -13.22
CA LYS A 293 -10.71 -1.89 -12.69
C LYS A 293 -10.68 -1.84 -11.17
N SER A 294 -9.76 -2.60 -10.58
CA SER A 294 -9.68 -2.78 -9.13
C SER A 294 -8.35 -2.26 -8.62
N ALA A 295 -8.39 -1.49 -7.54
CA ALA A 295 -7.22 -1.25 -6.70
C ALA A 295 -7.26 -2.17 -5.49
N VAL A 296 -6.10 -2.68 -5.07
CA VAL A 296 -6.00 -3.67 -4.00
C VAL A 296 -4.95 -3.30 -2.98
N PHE A 297 -5.14 -3.74 -1.74
CA PHE A 297 -4.23 -3.47 -0.65
C PHE A 297 -4.22 -4.65 0.33
N VAL A 298 -3.12 -4.82 1.06
CA VAL A 298 -3.08 -5.70 2.24
C VAL A 298 -3.82 -5.04 3.39
N ASP A 299 -3.59 -3.74 3.56
CA ASP A 299 -4.15 -2.89 4.60
C ASP A 299 -4.31 -1.44 4.11
N ASN A 300 -5.15 -0.68 4.79
CA ASN A 300 -5.24 0.77 4.64
C ASN A 300 -5.54 1.40 6.00
N HIS A 301 -5.69 2.73 6.04
CA HIS A 301 -5.87 3.47 7.29
C HIS A 301 -7.14 3.08 8.06
N ASP A 302 -8.24 2.73 7.38
CA ASP A 302 -9.47 2.31 8.06
C ASP A 302 -9.39 0.86 8.53
N THR A 303 -8.92 -0.04 7.67
CA THR A 303 -8.99 -1.48 7.92
C THR A 303 -7.90 -1.98 8.86
N GLU A 304 -6.71 -1.35 8.85
CA GLU A 304 -5.61 -1.70 9.75
C GLU A 304 -5.98 -1.41 11.22
N ARG A 305 -6.78 -0.34 11.42
CA ARG A 305 -7.20 0.19 12.73
C ARG A 305 -8.48 -0.47 13.22
N GLY A 306 -9.42 -0.73 12.30
CA GLY A 306 -10.63 -1.51 12.59
C GLY A 306 -10.35 -2.99 12.84
N GLY A 307 -9.18 -3.48 12.44
CA GLY A 307 -8.81 -4.89 12.60
C GLY A 307 -9.48 -5.81 11.57
N ASP A 308 -9.95 -5.26 10.45
CA ASP A 308 -10.55 -6.02 9.34
C ASP A 308 -9.49 -6.72 8.48
N THR A 309 -8.31 -6.12 8.37
CA THR A 309 -7.20 -6.62 7.55
C THR A 309 -5.99 -6.99 8.41
N LEU A 310 -4.92 -7.46 7.75
CA LEU A 310 -3.60 -7.50 8.36
C LEU A 310 -3.12 -6.05 8.62
N ASN A 311 -2.06 -5.91 9.41
CA ASN A 311 -1.31 -4.67 9.59
C ASN A 311 0.14 -4.99 9.97
N TYR A 312 0.95 -3.94 10.14
CA TYR A 312 2.38 -4.07 10.46
C TYR A 312 2.69 -4.90 11.72
N LYS A 313 1.72 -5.13 12.62
CA LYS A 313 1.89 -5.92 13.86
C LYS A 313 1.79 -7.43 13.60
N ASN A 314 1.40 -7.86 12.40
CA ASN A 314 1.25 -9.27 12.05
C ASN A 314 2.54 -9.97 11.57
N GLY A 315 3.70 -9.32 11.68
CA GLY A 315 5.01 -9.94 11.38
C GLY A 315 5.07 -10.50 9.96
N SER A 316 5.52 -11.75 9.82
CA SER A 316 5.71 -12.39 8.51
C SER A 316 4.40 -12.58 7.72
N ALA A 317 3.24 -12.69 8.37
CA ALA A 317 1.97 -12.73 7.65
C ALA A 317 1.74 -11.44 6.84
N TYR A 318 2.10 -10.28 7.40
CA TYR A 318 1.97 -8.99 6.71
C TYR A 318 2.94 -8.84 5.54
N THR A 319 4.21 -9.17 5.76
CA THR A 319 5.24 -9.03 4.71
C THR A 319 4.99 -10.00 3.57
N LEU A 320 4.64 -11.26 3.86
CA LEU A 320 4.35 -12.25 2.82
C LEU A 320 3.03 -11.98 2.09
N ALA A 321 2.01 -11.43 2.75
CA ALA A 321 0.80 -10.96 2.07
C ALA A 321 1.11 -9.82 1.10
N SER A 322 2.05 -8.93 1.45
CA SER A 322 2.50 -7.84 0.58
C SER A 322 3.31 -8.36 -0.61
N VAL A 323 4.21 -9.34 -0.38
CA VAL A 323 4.92 -10.06 -1.45
C VAL A 323 3.94 -10.72 -2.42
N PHE A 324 2.93 -11.41 -1.89
CA PHE A 324 1.89 -12.05 -2.70
C PHE A 324 1.11 -11.01 -3.52
N MET A 325 0.66 -9.91 -2.92
CA MET A 325 -0.06 -8.84 -3.62
C MET A 325 0.74 -8.24 -4.78
N LEU A 326 2.03 -7.99 -4.58
CA LEU A 326 2.89 -7.45 -5.63
C LEU A 326 3.24 -8.50 -6.69
N ALA A 327 3.22 -9.79 -6.35
CA ALA A 327 3.50 -10.87 -7.28
C ALA A 327 2.29 -11.35 -8.09
N TYR A 328 1.07 -11.27 -7.55
CA TYR A 328 -0.14 -11.83 -8.15
C TYR A 328 -0.79 -10.86 -9.17
N PRO A 329 -1.27 -11.32 -10.35
CA PRO A 329 -1.79 -10.46 -11.43
C PRO A 329 -3.21 -9.94 -11.20
N TYR A 330 -3.55 -9.46 -10.01
CA TYR A 330 -4.88 -8.92 -9.72
C TYR A 330 -4.82 -7.48 -9.24
N GLY A 331 -5.58 -6.58 -9.88
CA GLY A 331 -5.70 -5.18 -9.52
C GLY A 331 -4.40 -4.35 -9.59
N SER A 332 -4.51 -3.05 -9.34
CA SER A 332 -3.37 -2.15 -9.09
C SER A 332 -3.03 -2.11 -7.59
N PRO A 333 -1.79 -2.46 -7.17
CA PRO A 333 -1.44 -2.52 -5.75
C PRO A 333 -1.26 -1.14 -5.10
N ASP A 334 -1.93 -0.95 -3.96
CA ASP A 334 -1.71 0.13 -3.00
C ASP A 334 -0.91 -0.43 -1.81
N VAL A 335 0.30 0.09 -1.63
CA VAL A 335 1.15 -0.21 -0.47
C VAL A 335 0.92 0.87 0.58
N HIS A 336 0.23 0.52 1.66
CA HIS A 336 0.02 1.44 2.77
C HIS A 336 1.32 1.72 3.51
N SER A 337 1.60 3.00 3.78
CA SER A 337 2.75 3.45 4.56
C SER A 337 2.32 4.44 5.62
N GLY A 338 2.09 3.92 6.81
CA GLY A 338 1.58 4.65 7.97
C GLY A 338 2.59 4.72 9.12
N TYR A 339 2.05 4.71 10.33
CA TYR A 339 2.77 4.96 11.57
C TYR A 339 2.24 4.07 12.69
N GLU A 340 2.99 4.01 13.78
CA GLU A 340 2.62 3.28 14.99
C GLU A 340 1.37 3.87 15.65
N PHE A 341 0.44 2.99 16.01
CA PHE A 341 -0.76 3.38 16.75
C PHE A 341 -1.10 2.37 17.84
N SER A 342 -1.55 2.89 18.98
CA SER A 342 -2.15 2.11 20.08
C SER A 342 -3.65 2.38 20.23
N ASP A 343 -4.16 3.37 19.51
CA ASP A 343 -5.55 3.83 19.55
C ASP A 343 -6.08 3.96 18.12
N HIS A 344 -7.38 3.71 17.95
CA HIS A 344 -8.04 3.78 16.64
C HIS A 344 -7.91 5.18 16.03
N ASP A 345 -8.03 6.24 16.83
CA ASP A 345 -8.07 7.62 16.36
C ASP A 345 -6.70 8.31 16.40
N ALA A 346 -5.64 7.56 16.74
CA ALA A 346 -4.29 8.10 16.88
C ALA A 346 -3.85 8.88 15.63
N GLY A 347 -3.54 10.16 15.84
CA GLY A 347 -2.97 11.04 14.81
C GLY A 347 -1.52 10.72 14.47
N PRO A 348 -0.98 11.35 13.41
CA PRO A 348 0.39 11.11 12.98
C PRO A 348 1.42 11.60 14.02
N PRO A 349 2.52 10.85 14.23
CA PRO A 349 3.66 11.32 15.01
C PRO A 349 4.19 12.66 14.47
N ASN A 350 4.61 13.54 15.37
CA ASN A 350 5.24 14.82 15.03
C ASN A 350 4.42 15.68 14.03
N GLY A 351 3.08 15.54 14.05
CA GLY A 351 2.18 16.26 13.15
C GLY A 351 2.41 15.95 11.68
N GLY A 352 2.84 14.72 11.35
CA GLY A 352 3.09 14.28 9.97
C GLY A 352 4.55 14.40 9.53
N GLN A 353 5.43 15.02 10.33
CA GLN A 353 6.85 15.12 9.99
C GLN A 353 7.54 13.76 10.20
N VAL A 354 8.18 13.27 9.14
CA VAL A 354 9.03 12.08 9.21
C VAL A 354 10.48 12.50 9.28
N ASN A 355 11.14 12.17 10.40
CA ASN A 355 12.56 12.42 10.61
C ASN A 355 13.38 11.14 10.38
N ALA A 356 12.88 10.00 10.86
CA ALA A 356 13.55 8.71 10.73
C ALA A 356 12.60 7.52 10.99
N CYS A 357 12.38 6.69 9.97
CA CYS A 357 11.61 5.45 10.07
C CYS A 357 11.97 4.61 11.31
N TYR A 358 10.96 3.98 11.91
CA TYR A 358 10.97 3.10 13.10
C TYR A 358 11.35 3.76 14.42
N SER A 359 12.12 4.83 14.40
CA SER A 359 12.65 5.48 15.60
C SER A 359 11.79 6.65 16.11
N ASP A 360 10.94 7.21 15.24
CA ASP A 360 10.11 8.39 15.51
C ASP A 360 8.60 8.10 15.35
N GLY A 361 8.22 6.82 15.34
CA GLY A 361 6.84 6.34 15.22
C GLY A 361 6.41 6.04 13.78
N TRP A 362 7.17 6.39 12.75
CA TRP A 362 6.81 6.06 11.36
C TRP A 362 7.19 4.64 11.00
N LYS A 363 6.30 3.88 10.35
CA LYS A 363 6.59 2.50 9.96
C LYS A 363 7.27 2.38 8.61
N CYS A 364 6.99 3.29 7.68
CA CYS A 364 7.63 3.33 6.36
C CYS A 364 7.53 1.99 5.60
N GLN A 365 6.38 1.31 5.64
CA GLN A 365 6.23 -0.02 5.02
C GLN A 365 6.63 -0.06 3.54
N HIS A 366 6.46 1.05 2.82
CA HIS A 366 6.92 1.18 1.43
C HIS A 366 8.43 0.93 1.24
N ALA A 367 9.24 1.17 2.26
CA ALA A 367 10.69 1.02 2.21
C ALA A 367 11.16 -0.38 2.62
N TRP A 368 10.32 -1.16 3.32
CA TRP A 368 10.68 -2.48 3.83
C TRP A 368 11.13 -3.36 2.68
N ARG A 369 12.29 -4.01 2.83
CA ARG A 369 12.90 -4.79 1.75
C ARG A 369 11.93 -5.80 1.11
N GLU A 370 11.13 -6.50 1.91
CA GLU A 370 10.14 -7.48 1.44
C GLU A 370 9.14 -6.86 0.46
N ILE A 371 8.82 -5.58 0.65
CA ILE A 371 7.84 -4.83 -0.13
C ILE A 371 8.51 -4.07 -1.28
N SER A 372 9.53 -3.24 -0.97
CA SER A 372 10.19 -2.37 -1.94
C SER A 372 10.85 -3.15 -3.07
N SER A 373 11.46 -4.31 -2.76
CA SER A 373 12.07 -5.18 -3.77
C SER A 373 11.05 -5.80 -4.73
N MET A 374 9.80 -5.94 -4.31
CA MET A 374 8.73 -6.53 -5.12
C MET A 374 8.07 -5.51 -6.06
N VAL A 375 8.36 -4.21 -5.93
CA VAL A 375 7.90 -3.20 -6.88
C VAL A 375 8.58 -3.39 -8.25
N GLY A 376 9.89 -3.63 -8.25
CA GLY A 376 10.64 -3.99 -9.46
C GLY A 376 10.15 -5.31 -10.08
N PHE A 377 9.79 -6.29 -9.23
CA PHE A 377 9.16 -7.54 -9.67
C PHE A 377 7.83 -7.26 -10.38
N ARG A 378 6.92 -6.49 -9.75
CA ARG A 378 5.60 -6.14 -10.30
C ARG A 378 5.72 -5.48 -11.67
N ASN A 379 6.60 -4.49 -11.77
CA ASN A 379 6.88 -3.78 -13.03
C ASN A 379 7.41 -4.73 -14.12
N THR A 380 8.33 -5.63 -13.77
CA THR A 380 8.91 -6.61 -14.72
C THR A 380 7.85 -7.61 -15.18
N ALA A 381 7.02 -8.11 -14.27
CA ALA A 381 6.01 -9.14 -14.50
C ALA A 381 4.74 -8.63 -15.21
N ARG A 382 4.65 -7.32 -15.50
CA ARG A 382 3.45 -6.71 -16.07
C ARG A 382 2.97 -7.42 -17.34
N GLY A 383 1.65 -7.62 -17.42
CA GLY A 383 0.97 -8.29 -18.52
C GLY A 383 1.16 -9.81 -18.58
N GLN A 384 1.85 -10.43 -17.62
CA GLN A 384 2.00 -11.88 -17.56
C GLN A 384 0.93 -12.52 -16.67
N GLY A 385 0.33 -13.63 -17.10
CA GLY A 385 -0.51 -14.46 -16.25
C GLY A 385 0.30 -15.31 -15.25
N VAL A 386 -0.40 -16.01 -14.37
CA VAL A 386 0.22 -17.01 -13.49
C VAL A 386 0.61 -18.25 -14.31
N THR A 387 1.84 -18.71 -14.16
CA THR A 387 2.36 -19.97 -14.74
C THR A 387 2.98 -20.82 -13.64
N ASP A 388 3.29 -22.09 -13.94
CA ASP A 388 4.13 -22.93 -13.09
C ASP A 388 3.69 -23.01 -11.60
N TRP A 389 2.37 -22.96 -11.35
CA TRP A 389 1.84 -23.00 -10.00
C TRP A 389 2.21 -24.32 -9.30
N TRP A 390 2.80 -24.19 -8.13
CA TRP A 390 3.07 -25.27 -7.20
C TRP A 390 2.62 -24.89 -5.80
N ASP A 391 2.07 -25.85 -5.07
CA ASP A 391 1.78 -25.75 -3.65
C ASP A 391 1.97 -27.13 -3.00
N ASN A 392 2.03 -27.14 -1.67
CA ASN A 392 2.08 -28.37 -0.88
C ASN A 392 0.72 -28.74 -0.24
N GLY A 393 -0.38 -28.09 -0.66
CA GLY A 393 -1.69 -28.16 0.00
C GLY A 393 -1.82 -27.33 1.29
N GLY A 394 -0.75 -26.65 1.71
CA GLY A 394 -0.67 -25.83 2.92
C GLY A 394 -0.16 -24.41 2.64
N ASP A 395 0.81 -23.97 3.43
CA ASP A 395 1.32 -22.59 3.47
C ASP A 395 2.61 -22.37 2.68
N GLN A 396 2.92 -23.29 1.77
CA GLN A 396 4.01 -23.14 0.80
C GLN A 396 3.42 -23.09 -0.62
N ILE A 397 3.65 -21.98 -1.29
CA ILE A 397 3.22 -21.77 -2.68
C ILE A 397 4.38 -21.23 -3.51
N ALA A 398 4.36 -21.51 -4.81
CA ALA A 398 5.26 -20.91 -5.78
C ALA A 398 4.57 -20.79 -7.13
N PHE A 399 4.91 -19.76 -7.89
CA PHE A 399 4.39 -19.57 -9.24
C PHE A 399 5.26 -18.63 -10.07
N GLY A 400 5.21 -18.84 -11.38
CA GLY A 400 5.75 -17.96 -12.39
C GLY A 400 4.77 -16.85 -12.78
N ARG A 401 5.34 -15.78 -13.34
CA ARG A 401 4.63 -14.75 -14.11
C ARG A 401 5.16 -14.80 -15.53
N GLY A 402 4.69 -15.78 -16.27
CA GLY A 402 5.21 -16.14 -17.59
C GLY A 402 6.72 -16.38 -17.54
N ASN A 403 7.44 -15.91 -18.55
CA ASN A 403 8.90 -16.02 -18.61
C ASN A 403 9.65 -14.82 -17.99
N LYS A 404 8.95 -13.96 -17.24
CA LYS A 404 9.52 -12.70 -16.74
C LYS A 404 9.85 -12.70 -15.25
N ALA A 405 9.10 -13.45 -14.43
CA ALA A 405 9.32 -13.48 -12.99
C ALA A 405 8.84 -14.80 -12.36
N TYR A 406 9.32 -15.10 -11.16
CA TYR A 406 8.96 -16.27 -10.39
C TYR A 406 9.06 -15.99 -8.89
N VAL A 407 8.07 -16.41 -8.10
CA VAL A 407 8.06 -16.23 -6.65
C VAL A 407 7.79 -17.56 -5.95
N ALA A 408 8.42 -17.78 -4.79
CA ALA A 408 8.10 -18.83 -3.85
C ALA A 408 7.92 -18.22 -2.46
N ILE A 409 6.84 -18.57 -1.77
CA ILE A 409 6.44 -18.05 -0.46
C ILE A 409 6.35 -19.22 0.52
N ASN A 410 6.97 -19.09 1.68
CA ASN A 410 6.91 -20.08 2.75
C ASN A 410 6.39 -19.44 4.03
N HIS A 411 5.11 -19.65 4.33
CA HIS A 411 4.48 -19.20 5.57
C HIS A 411 4.46 -20.29 6.68
N GLU A 412 5.13 -21.42 6.46
CA GLU A 412 5.28 -22.47 7.49
C GLU A 412 6.42 -22.19 8.47
N GLY A 413 6.42 -22.92 9.60
CA GLY A 413 7.44 -22.82 10.65
C GLY A 413 8.78 -23.49 10.34
N SER A 414 8.94 -24.13 9.17
CA SER A 414 10.17 -24.82 8.77
C SER A 414 10.64 -24.38 7.38
N ALA A 415 11.94 -24.50 7.11
CA ALA A 415 12.50 -24.08 5.81
C ALA A 415 12.14 -25.07 4.70
N LEU A 416 11.74 -24.55 3.55
CA LEU A 416 11.50 -25.31 2.32
C LEU A 416 12.77 -25.36 1.48
N THR A 417 13.32 -26.54 1.18
CA THR A 417 14.37 -26.70 0.15
C THR A 417 13.83 -27.52 -1.00
N ARG A 418 13.78 -26.94 -2.20
CA ARG A 418 13.14 -27.57 -3.35
C ARG A 418 13.74 -27.10 -4.67
N THR A 419 13.71 -28.00 -5.66
CA THR A 419 13.88 -27.66 -7.07
C THR A 419 12.53 -27.24 -7.66
N PHE A 420 12.43 -25.98 -8.06
CA PHE A 420 11.25 -25.40 -8.68
C PHE A 420 11.36 -25.46 -10.21
N GLN A 421 10.24 -25.74 -10.87
CA GLN A 421 10.10 -25.60 -12.33
C GLN A 421 9.64 -24.18 -12.63
N THR A 422 10.26 -23.53 -13.61
CA THR A 422 9.97 -22.15 -14.00
C THR A 422 10.08 -21.97 -15.52
N SER A 423 9.33 -21.01 -16.03
CA SER A 423 9.44 -20.52 -17.42
C SER A 423 10.50 -19.42 -17.59
N LEU A 424 11.21 -19.03 -16.53
CA LEU A 424 12.32 -18.08 -16.61
C LEU A 424 13.42 -18.57 -17.56
N PRO A 425 14.01 -17.70 -18.40
CA PRO A 425 15.17 -18.07 -19.20
C PRO A 425 16.33 -18.53 -18.32
N ALA A 426 17.09 -19.50 -18.79
CA ALA A 426 18.31 -19.95 -18.12
C ALA A 426 19.28 -18.78 -17.85
N GLY A 427 20.06 -18.90 -16.79
CA GLY A 427 21.06 -17.92 -16.36
C GLY A 427 20.93 -17.55 -14.89
N ASP A 428 21.72 -16.58 -14.49
CA ASP A 428 21.79 -16.12 -13.11
C ASP A 428 20.77 -15.02 -12.82
N TYR A 429 20.27 -15.05 -11.60
CA TYR A 429 19.31 -14.10 -11.05
C TYR A 429 19.73 -13.71 -9.64
N CYS A 430 19.38 -12.50 -9.25
CA CYS A 430 19.36 -12.10 -7.85
C CYS A 430 17.97 -12.42 -7.29
N ASP A 431 17.92 -13.20 -6.22
CA ASP A 431 16.74 -13.24 -5.37
C ASP A 431 16.58 -11.88 -4.71
N VAL A 432 15.58 -11.11 -5.10
CA VAL A 432 15.42 -9.73 -4.61
C VAL A 432 15.02 -9.68 -3.14
N GLN A 433 14.47 -10.76 -2.60
CA GLN A 433 14.13 -10.88 -1.18
C GLN A 433 15.40 -11.04 -0.34
N SER A 434 16.27 -12.03 -0.63
CA SER A 434 17.47 -12.28 0.18
C SER A 434 18.77 -11.61 -0.32
N GLY A 435 18.83 -11.21 -1.59
CA GLY A 435 20.01 -10.66 -2.26
C GLY A 435 21.01 -11.72 -2.73
N LYS A 436 20.66 -12.99 -2.63
CA LYS A 436 21.53 -14.12 -2.99
C LYS A 436 21.36 -14.50 -4.46
N GLY A 437 22.42 -15.04 -5.04
CA GLY A 437 22.39 -15.55 -6.41
C GLY A 437 21.59 -16.85 -6.50
N VAL A 438 20.78 -16.96 -7.55
CA VAL A 438 20.04 -18.17 -7.93
C VAL A 438 20.25 -18.40 -9.42
N THR A 439 20.67 -19.61 -9.79
CA THR A 439 20.87 -20.00 -11.19
C THR A 439 19.71 -20.85 -11.67
N VAL A 440 19.09 -20.42 -12.76
CA VAL A 440 18.11 -21.22 -13.52
C VAL A 440 18.87 -21.99 -14.60
N ASN A 441 18.75 -23.32 -14.61
CA ASN A 441 19.41 -24.17 -15.58
C ASN A 441 18.70 -24.19 -16.95
N GLY A 442 19.31 -24.84 -17.95
CA GLY A 442 18.77 -24.96 -19.31
C GLY A 442 17.41 -25.66 -19.43
N SER A 443 16.96 -26.36 -18.38
CA SER A 443 15.67 -27.03 -18.31
C SER A 443 14.59 -26.19 -17.59
N GLY A 444 14.90 -24.93 -17.26
CA GLY A 444 13.98 -24.05 -16.52
C GLY A 444 13.81 -24.48 -15.07
N GLN A 445 14.88 -24.93 -14.42
CA GLN A 445 14.84 -25.34 -13.02
C GLN A 445 15.84 -24.58 -12.18
N PHE A 446 15.46 -24.27 -10.94
CA PHE A 446 16.38 -23.76 -9.93
C PHE A 446 16.09 -24.41 -8.59
N THR A 447 17.12 -24.57 -7.76
CA THR A 447 16.97 -25.04 -6.38
C THR A 447 17.17 -23.88 -5.43
N ALA A 448 16.23 -23.70 -4.50
CA ALA A 448 16.34 -22.68 -3.47
C ALA A 448 15.92 -23.24 -2.11
N THR A 449 16.51 -22.67 -1.05
CA THR A 449 16.03 -22.82 0.32
C THR A 449 15.28 -21.55 0.70
N VAL A 450 13.98 -21.66 1.00
CA VAL A 450 13.12 -20.58 1.48
C VAL A 450 12.91 -20.76 2.98
N PRO A 451 13.58 -19.98 3.85
CA PRO A 451 13.37 -20.03 5.29
C PRO A 451 11.90 -19.86 5.70
N ALA A 452 11.59 -20.28 6.93
CA ALA A 452 10.27 -20.08 7.54
C ALA A 452 9.90 -18.59 7.57
N GLY A 453 8.69 -18.25 7.14
CA GLY A 453 8.17 -16.88 7.14
C GLY A 453 8.85 -15.94 6.14
N THR A 454 9.42 -16.47 5.04
CA THR A 454 10.13 -15.68 4.02
C THR A 454 9.71 -16.05 2.60
N ALA A 455 10.24 -15.33 1.61
CA ALA A 455 10.03 -15.58 0.20
C ALA A 455 11.35 -15.57 -0.58
N VAL A 456 11.32 -16.17 -1.78
CA VAL A 456 12.29 -15.99 -2.84
C VAL A 456 11.57 -15.40 -4.04
N ALA A 457 12.14 -14.36 -4.66
CA ALA A 457 11.57 -13.73 -5.83
C ALA A 457 12.65 -13.43 -6.89
N LEU A 458 12.46 -13.97 -8.09
CA LEU A 458 13.36 -13.83 -9.23
C LEU A 458 12.62 -13.09 -10.35
N HIS A 459 13.29 -12.19 -11.05
CA HIS A 459 12.73 -11.58 -12.25
C HIS A 459 13.83 -11.18 -13.24
N THR A 460 13.48 -11.07 -14.53
CA THR A 460 14.45 -10.81 -15.60
C THR A 460 15.14 -9.45 -15.50
N GLY A 461 14.61 -8.54 -14.69
CA GLY A 461 15.22 -7.25 -14.36
C GLY A 461 16.31 -7.31 -13.28
N ALA A 462 16.47 -8.45 -12.59
CA ALA A 462 17.44 -8.65 -11.52
C ALA A 462 18.35 -9.84 -11.82
N ARG A 463 19.31 -9.67 -12.73
CA ARG A 463 20.25 -10.73 -13.18
C ARG A 463 21.53 -10.84 -12.35
N THR A 464 21.88 -9.79 -11.61
CA THR A 464 23.13 -9.72 -10.85
C THR A 464 22.87 -9.26 -9.43
N CYS A 465 23.50 -9.93 -8.45
CA CYS A 465 23.52 -9.49 -7.06
C CYS A 465 24.56 -8.37 -6.93
N GLY A 466 24.17 -7.13 -7.16
CA GLY A 466 25.03 -5.94 -7.04
C GLY A 466 24.19 -4.73 -6.66
N GLY A 467 24.61 -4.00 -5.63
CA GLY A 467 23.84 -2.93 -4.97
C GLY A 467 23.32 -1.86 -5.93
N GLY A 468 22.00 -1.79 -6.07
CA GLY A 468 21.27 -0.73 -6.76
C GLY A 468 20.12 -0.29 -5.87
N GLY A 469 20.33 0.81 -5.16
CA GLY A 469 19.42 1.40 -4.17
C GLY A 469 20.21 1.92 -2.98
N THR A 470 20.87 3.07 -3.12
CA THR A 470 21.34 3.87 -1.98
C THR A 470 20.12 4.48 -1.30
N ASN A 471 19.46 3.69 -0.47
CA ASN A 471 18.67 4.19 0.63
C ASN A 471 19.06 3.36 1.85
N PRO A 472 19.44 3.98 2.98
CA PRO A 472 19.71 3.24 4.20
C PRO A 472 18.37 2.74 4.75
N ASP A 473 17.97 1.54 4.36
CA ASP A 473 17.11 0.72 5.21
C ASP A 473 17.99 0.09 6.31
N PRO A 474 17.70 0.29 7.60
CA PRO A 474 18.33 -0.46 8.66
C PRO A 474 17.61 -1.82 8.84
N ASP A 475 17.83 -2.79 7.93
CA ASP A 475 17.61 -4.23 8.21
C ASP A 475 18.50 -5.13 7.29
N PRO A 476 18.85 -6.39 7.63
CA PRO A 476 20.24 -6.76 7.77
C PRO A 476 20.59 -7.92 6.84
N GLY A 477 21.18 -7.62 5.68
CA GLY A 477 21.49 -8.73 4.78
C GLY A 477 22.34 -8.43 3.56
N ASN A 478 22.97 -7.27 3.45
CA ASN A 478 23.81 -6.97 2.29
C ASN A 478 25.28 -6.77 2.69
N GLY A 479 26.13 -7.71 2.26
CA GLY A 479 27.50 -7.45 1.79
C GLY A 479 28.62 -7.12 2.79
N THR A 480 28.36 -6.70 4.01
CA THR A 480 29.42 -6.40 4.99
C THR A 480 29.60 -7.53 6.00
N SER A 481 30.84 -7.99 6.15
CA SER A 481 31.22 -8.91 7.23
C SER A 481 30.82 -8.31 8.59
N GLY A 482 30.36 -9.15 9.52
CA GLY A 482 29.85 -8.62 10.78
C GLY A 482 29.22 -9.64 11.73
N ALA A 483 28.40 -9.14 12.64
CA ALA A 483 27.61 -9.93 13.57
C ALA A 483 26.15 -9.49 13.53
N SER A 484 25.25 -10.46 13.48
CA SER A 484 23.80 -10.28 13.61
C SER A 484 23.38 -10.72 15.00
N PHE A 485 23.19 -9.76 15.89
CA PHE A 485 22.76 -9.98 17.27
C PHE A 485 21.25 -10.20 17.32
N GLY A 486 20.81 -11.18 18.11
CA GLY A 486 19.40 -11.33 18.45
C GLY A 486 19.24 -11.92 19.84
N VAL A 487 18.68 -11.14 20.77
CA VAL A 487 18.49 -11.55 22.16
C VAL A 487 17.01 -11.52 22.55
N ASN A 488 16.52 -12.62 23.08
CA ASN A 488 15.22 -12.67 23.73
C ASN A 488 15.34 -12.05 25.14
N ALA A 489 14.75 -10.86 25.32
CA ALA A 489 14.83 -10.08 26.55
C ALA A 489 13.55 -9.26 26.78
N THR A 490 12.80 -9.59 27.82
CA THR A 490 11.65 -8.80 28.26
C THR A 490 12.12 -7.54 28.99
N THR A 491 11.57 -6.38 28.61
CA THR A 491 11.86 -5.07 29.21
C THR A 491 10.61 -4.44 29.79
N GLN A 492 10.78 -3.51 30.74
CA GLN A 492 9.73 -2.59 31.18
C GLN A 492 9.66 -1.37 30.25
N LEU A 493 8.55 -0.63 30.29
CA LEU A 493 8.41 0.62 29.54
C LEU A 493 9.56 1.57 29.87
N GLY A 494 10.20 2.13 28.83
CA GLY A 494 11.38 3.00 28.97
C GLY A 494 12.72 2.26 29.07
N GLN A 495 12.73 0.92 29.15
CA GLN A 495 13.96 0.12 29.09
C GLN A 495 14.25 -0.33 27.65
N ASN A 496 15.52 -0.26 27.26
CA ASN A 496 16.02 -0.66 25.95
C ASN A 496 17.22 -1.59 26.06
N ILE A 497 17.32 -2.56 25.15
CA ILE A 497 18.46 -3.47 25.09
C ILE A 497 19.53 -2.91 24.15
N HIS A 498 20.79 -3.03 24.57
CA HIS A 498 21.98 -2.65 23.83
C HIS A 498 23.00 -3.80 23.89
N VAL A 499 23.98 -3.78 22.99
CA VAL A 499 25.12 -4.70 23.00
C VAL A 499 26.41 -3.91 23.13
N THR A 500 27.36 -4.37 23.95
CA THR A 500 28.70 -3.79 24.04
C THR A 500 29.76 -4.87 24.12
N GLY A 501 30.99 -4.57 23.72
CA GLY A 501 32.05 -5.55 23.60
C GLY A 501 33.43 -4.96 23.40
N ASP A 502 34.42 -5.81 23.15
CA ASP A 502 35.83 -5.44 23.01
C ASP A 502 36.21 -4.80 21.66
N GLN A 503 35.24 -4.67 20.75
CA GLN A 503 35.42 -4.00 19.46
C GLN A 503 34.95 -2.56 19.52
N ALA A 504 35.60 -1.68 18.74
CA ALA A 504 35.22 -0.27 18.64
C ALA A 504 33.77 -0.09 18.15
N ALA A 505 33.33 -0.93 17.21
CA ALA A 505 31.94 -0.94 16.73
C ALA A 505 30.92 -1.39 17.78
N LEU A 506 31.37 -2.01 18.88
CA LEU A 506 30.59 -2.39 20.05
C LEU A 506 30.86 -1.47 21.26
N GLY A 507 31.55 -0.35 21.04
CA GLY A 507 31.78 0.66 22.07
C GLY A 507 32.89 0.36 23.08
N ASN A 508 33.78 -0.63 22.85
CA ASN A 508 34.92 -0.94 23.73
C ASN A 508 34.55 -1.08 25.22
N TRP A 509 33.50 -1.85 25.52
CA TRP A 509 32.92 -2.05 26.85
C TRP A 509 32.37 -0.78 27.54
N ASN A 510 32.24 0.34 26.82
CA ASN A 510 31.61 1.55 27.34
C ASN A 510 30.09 1.52 27.06
N PRO A 511 29.23 1.38 28.09
CA PRO A 511 27.78 1.37 27.90
C PRO A 511 27.25 2.63 27.22
N ALA A 512 27.85 3.81 27.44
CA ALA A 512 27.40 5.05 26.81
C ALA A 512 27.54 5.01 25.28
N ALA A 513 28.50 4.23 24.77
CA ALA A 513 28.75 4.01 23.35
C ALA A 513 28.15 2.71 22.80
N ALA A 514 27.43 1.93 23.62
CA ALA A 514 26.83 0.66 23.23
C ALA A 514 25.71 0.87 22.20
N PRO A 515 25.76 0.20 21.03
CA PRO A 515 24.66 0.21 20.06
C PRO A 515 23.35 -0.34 20.63
N LYS A 516 22.24 0.32 20.31
CA LYS A 516 20.88 -0.09 20.68
C LYS A 516 20.37 -1.17 19.72
N LEU A 517 19.68 -2.19 20.25
CA LEU A 517 19.01 -3.21 19.46
C LEU A 517 17.57 -2.77 19.13
N ASP A 518 17.07 -3.26 17.99
CA ASP A 518 15.72 -3.06 17.47
C ASP A 518 14.71 -4.04 18.11
N PRO A 519 13.63 -3.55 18.75
CA PRO A 519 12.56 -4.37 19.30
C PRO A 519 11.49 -4.81 18.28
N ALA A 520 11.66 -4.65 16.97
CA ALA A 520 10.65 -4.99 15.96
C ALA A 520 10.09 -6.43 16.08
N ALA A 521 10.88 -7.35 16.63
CA ALA A 521 10.50 -8.74 16.90
C ALA A 521 10.27 -9.05 18.41
N TYR A 522 9.88 -8.05 19.21
CA TYR A 522 9.75 -8.17 20.67
C TYR A 522 8.99 -9.46 21.08
N PRO A 523 9.48 -10.23 22.08
CA PRO A 523 10.56 -9.91 23.02
C PRO A 523 11.98 -10.13 22.47
N VAL A 524 12.14 -10.44 21.19
CA VAL A 524 13.44 -10.55 20.53
C VAL A 524 13.90 -9.18 20.05
N TRP A 525 15.08 -8.78 20.51
CA TRP A 525 15.77 -7.55 20.11
C TRP A 525 16.87 -7.90 19.12
N LYS A 526 16.97 -7.19 18.00
CA LYS A 526 17.93 -7.51 16.92
C LYS A 526 18.83 -6.34 16.58
N LEU A 527 20.06 -6.62 16.15
CA LEU A 527 20.94 -5.59 15.59
C LEU A 527 22.02 -6.22 14.74
N ASP A 528 22.28 -5.62 13.60
CA ASP A 528 23.45 -5.97 12.81
C ASP A 528 24.56 -4.94 12.98
N VAL A 529 25.77 -5.44 13.23
CA VAL A 529 26.98 -4.63 13.38
C VAL A 529 28.04 -5.11 12.41
N ASN A 530 28.61 -4.19 11.65
CA ASN A 530 29.74 -4.48 10.79
C ASN A 530 31.01 -4.70 11.63
N LEU A 531 31.68 -5.83 11.39
CA LEU A 531 32.92 -6.22 12.06
C LEU A 531 33.85 -6.87 11.02
N PRO A 532 35.18 -6.69 11.11
CA PRO A 532 36.08 -7.27 10.13
C PRO A 532 35.96 -8.81 10.07
N ALA A 533 36.10 -9.37 8.86
CA ALA A 533 36.07 -10.82 8.66
C ALA A 533 37.19 -11.50 9.46
N GLY A 534 36.89 -12.65 10.07
CA GLY A 534 37.85 -13.40 10.89
C GLY A 534 38.11 -12.82 12.28
N THR A 535 37.49 -11.70 12.65
CA THR A 535 37.62 -11.13 14.00
C THR A 535 36.87 -12.00 15.01
N THR A 536 37.61 -12.50 16.01
CA THR A 536 37.03 -13.00 17.26
C THR A 536 36.83 -11.83 18.21
N PHE A 537 35.63 -11.72 18.78
CA PHE A 537 35.27 -10.64 19.69
C PHE A 537 34.50 -11.17 20.90
N ALA A 538 34.59 -10.42 22.00
CA ALA A 538 33.81 -10.64 23.21
C ALA A 538 32.72 -9.56 23.36
N TYR A 539 31.54 -9.94 23.85
CA TYR A 539 30.39 -9.04 24.00
C TYR A 539 29.50 -9.40 25.19
N LYS A 540 28.64 -8.44 25.58
CA LYS A 540 27.51 -8.61 26.49
C LYS A 540 26.33 -7.72 26.08
N TYR A 541 25.13 -8.17 26.43
CA TYR A 541 23.96 -7.31 26.41
C TYR A 541 23.86 -6.46 27.68
N VAL A 542 23.41 -5.22 27.51
CA VAL A 542 23.08 -4.31 28.61
C VAL A 542 21.69 -3.74 28.42
N ARG A 543 21.01 -3.50 29.52
CA ARG A 543 19.71 -2.86 29.59
C ARG A 543 19.91 -1.44 30.10
N LYS A 544 19.32 -0.47 29.39
CA LYS A 544 19.32 0.94 29.81
C LYS A 544 17.91 1.40 30.07
N ASP A 545 17.68 2.07 31.20
CA ASP A 545 16.42 2.76 31.47
C ASP A 545 16.42 4.21 30.96
N ALA A 546 15.28 4.90 31.09
CA ALA A 546 15.11 6.29 30.66
C ALA A 546 15.97 7.29 31.45
N ALA A 547 16.46 6.92 32.63
CA ALA A 547 17.36 7.74 33.45
C ALA A 547 18.85 7.49 33.11
N GLY A 548 19.13 6.55 32.21
CA GLY A 548 20.49 6.18 31.80
C GLY A 548 21.17 5.15 32.70
N ASN A 549 20.46 4.54 33.65
CA ASN A 549 21.02 3.48 34.48
C ASN A 549 21.25 2.23 33.63
N VAL A 550 22.38 1.55 33.84
CA VAL A 550 22.81 0.39 33.06
C VAL A 550 22.78 -0.87 33.91
N THR A 551 22.04 -1.89 33.47
CA THR A 551 22.09 -3.25 34.02
C THR A 551 22.75 -4.18 33.00
N TRP A 552 23.78 -4.91 33.42
CA TRP A 552 24.48 -5.88 32.57
C TRP A 552 23.84 -7.26 32.69
N GLU A 553 23.91 -8.05 31.62
CA GLU A 553 23.62 -9.49 31.74
C GLU A 553 24.64 -10.20 32.65
N SER A 554 24.20 -11.22 33.37
CA SER A 554 25.02 -12.00 34.30
C SER A 554 25.97 -12.99 33.59
N GLY A 555 26.90 -13.57 34.35
CA GLY A 555 27.86 -14.57 33.86
C GLY A 555 29.07 -13.99 33.12
N ALA A 556 29.87 -14.87 32.52
CA ALA A 556 31.05 -14.51 31.73
C ALA A 556 30.68 -13.82 30.40
N ASN A 557 31.62 -13.08 29.82
CA ASN A 557 31.46 -12.47 28.49
C ASN A 557 31.15 -13.54 27.44
N ARG A 558 30.26 -13.22 26.50
CA ARG A 558 30.02 -14.04 25.31
C ARG A 558 31.16 -13.84 24.33
N THR A 559 31.44 -14.84 23.51
CA THR A 559 32.44 -14.74 22.44
C THR A 559 31.88 -15.27 21.12
N ALA A 560 32.28 -14.64 20.03
CA ALA A 560 31.91 -15.06 18.68
C ALA A 560 33.02 -14.70 17.69
N THR A 561 33.05 -15.39 16.54
CA THR A 561 34.02 -15.12 15.46
C THR A 561 33.26 -14.80 14.18
N VAL A 562 33.58 -13.67 13.57
CA VAL A 562 33.03 -13.29 12.26
C VAL A 562 33.56 -14.25 11.21
N PRO A 563 32.70 -14.89 10.38
CA PRO A 563 33.16 -15.77 9.32
C PRO A 563 34.02 -15.04 8.29
N ALA A 564 34.75 -15.79 7.46
CA ALA A 564 35.56 -15.22 6.37
C ALA A 564 34.74 -14.39 5.37
N SER A 565 33.43 -14.64 5.30
CA SER A 565 32.46 -13.88 4.50
C SER A 565 31.09 -13.92 5.18
N GLY A 566 30.34 -12.80 5.14
CA GLY A 566 29.02 -12.70 5.74
C GLY A 566 29.06 -12.41 7.24
N LYS A 567 27.94 -12.63 7.93
CA LYS A 567 27.79 -12.30 9.35
C LYS A 567 27.73 -13.57 10.20
N VAL A 568 28.27 -13.50 11.42
CA VAL A 568 27.97 -14.51 12.45
C VAL A 568 26.57 -14.23 13.00
N THR A 569 25.70 -15.24 13.00
CA THR A 569 24.32 -15.12 13.51
C THR A 569 24.28 -15.51 14.99
N LEU A 570 23.87 -14.56 15.83
CA LEU A 570 23.79 -14.67 17.29
C LEU A 570 22.34 -14.45 17.76
N THR A 571 21.37 -14.96 16.99
CA THR A 571 19.94 -14.68 17.17
C THR A 571 19.22 -15.62 18.15
N ALA A 572 19.95 -16.58 18.72
CA ALA A 572 19.44 -17.51 19.72
C ALA A 572 19.83 -17.11 21.15
N ASP A 573 20.36 -15.89 21.35
CA ASP A 573 20.75 -15.44 22.67
C ASP A 573 19.50 -15.22 23.55
N VAL A 574 19.60 -15.63 24.81
CA VAL A 574 18.61 -15.33 25.84
C VAL A 574 19.29 -14.47 26.89
N TRP A 575 18.60 -13.44 27.39
CA TRP A 575 19.11 -12.58 28.46
C TRP A 575 19.52 -13.42 29.68
N ARG A 576 20.76 -13.22 30.16
CA ARG A 576 21.25 -13.84 31.40
C ARG A 576 20.95 -12.90 32.57
N SER A 577 20.00 -13.29 33.42
CA SER A 577 19.64 -12.57 34.65
C SER A 577 20.60 -12.84 35.80
#